data_AF-A0A7X2MR05-F1
#
_entry.id   AF-A0A7X2MR05-F1
#
_cell.length_a   1.000
_cell.length_b   1.000
_cell.length_c   1.000
_cell.angle_alpha   90.00
_cell.angle_beta   90.00
_cell.angle_gamma   90.00
#
_symmetry.space_group_name_H-M   'P 1'
#
loop_
_entity.id
_entity.type
_entity.pdbx_description
1 polymer ?
#
loop_
_entity_poly.entity_id
_entity_poly.type
_entity_poly.pdbx_seq_one_letter_code
_entity_poly.pdbx_strand_id
1 'polypeptide(L)'
;MIERGKFRSLTLINWNGFFARTFDLDELVTTLSGGNGAGKSTTMAAFVTALIPDLTLLHFRNTTEAGATSGSRDKGLHGKLRAGVCYSMLDVVNSRHQRVVVGVRLQQVAGRDKKVDIKPFSIHGLPTDTNPTDMLTEVLNSRQARVLPLNEVKERVEAQEGVQFRAYNSVTDYHAMLFDLGVVPRRLRSASDRSKFYRLIEASLYGGISSAITRSLRDYLLPENSGVRKAFQDMEAALRENRMTLEAIRVTQSDRDLFKHLISEATSYVSADYMRHANERRGHL
;
A
#
# COMPACT_ATOMS: atom_id res chain seq x y z
N MET A 1 22.35 -15.46 9.79
CA MET A 1 22.42 -14.28 8.91
C MET A 1 21.11 -14.24 8.13
N ILE A 2 20.37 -13.12 8.10
CA ILE A 2 19.09 -13.06 7.37
C ILE A 2 19.38 -12.73 5.91
N GLU A 3 18.99 -13.62 4.99
CA GLU A 3 19.12 -13.36 3.56
C GLU A 3 18.03 -12.40 3.08
N ARG A 4 18.42 -11.45 2.21
CA ARG A 4 17.52 -10.44 1.66
C ARG A 4 17.00 -10.92 0.31
N GLY A 5 15.72 -10.67 0.05
CA GLY A 5 15.15 -10.89 -1.27
C GLY A 5 15.85 -10.06 -2.36
N LYS A 6 15.89 -10.58 -3.58
CA LYS A 6 16.58 -9.99 -4.73
C LYS A 6 15.71 -10.06 -5.98
N PHE A 7 15.79 -9.02 -6.80
CA PHE A 7 15.30 -9.07 -8.18
C PHE A 7 16.33 -9.84 -9.01
N ARG A 8 15.92 -10.93 -9.67
CA ARG A 8 16.77 -11.75 -10.55
C ARG A 8 16.84 -11.19 -11.95
N SER A 9 15.70 -10.83 -12.52
CA SER A 9 15.64 -10.36 -13.90
C SER A 9 14.40 -9.54 -14.19
N LEU A 10 14.48 -8.76 -15.27
CA LEU A 10 13.39 -8.01 -15.86
C LEU A 10 13.16 -8.50 -17.29
N THR A 11 11.96 -8.98 -17.59
CA THR A 11 11.57 -9.43 -18.92
C THR A 11 10.59 -8.45 -19.57
N LEU A 12 10.91 -8.02 -20.79
CA LEU A 12 10.08 -7.17 -21.64
C LEU A 12 9.66 -7.96 -22.87
N ILE A 13 8.35 -8.05 -23.11
CA ILE A 13 7.79 -8.65 -24.33
C ILE A 13 6.98 -7.60 -25.08
N ASN A 14 7.26 -7.48 -26.37
CA ASN A 14 6.59 -6.62 -27.35
C ASN A 14 6.63 -5.11 -27.01
N TRP A 15 7.69 -4.66 -26.34
CA TRP A 15 7.97 -3.24 -26.16
C TRP A 15 8.62 -2.66 -27.42
N ASN A 16 8.52 -1.35 -27.61
CA ASN A 16 9.18 -0.68 -28.71
C ASN A 16 10.71 -0.82 -28.57
N GLY A 17 11.35 -1.46 -29.57
CA GLY A 17 12.76 -1.85 -29.53
C GLY A 17 13.05 -3.22 -28.91
N PHE A 18 12.07 -3.88 -28.27
CA PHE A 18 12.24 -5.18 -27.61
C PHE A 18 11.06 -6.12 -27.90
N PHE A 19 11.24 -7.04 -28.86
CA PHE A 19 10.22 -8.06 -29.11
C PHE A 19 10.14 -9.07 -27.96
N ALA A 20 11.27 -9.62 -27.53
CA ALA A 20 11.37 -10.45 -26.34
C ALA A 20 12.79 -10.29 -25.79
N ARG A 21 12.92 -9.73 -24.58
CA ARG A 21 14.23 -9.52 -23.96
C ARG A 21 14.13 -9.68 -22.45
N THR A 22 15.02 -10.50 -21.90
CA THR A 22 15.26 -10.61 -20.46
C THR A 22 16.59 -9.95 -20.14
N PHE A 23 16.58 -9.14 -19.08
CA PHE A 23 17.75 -8.49 -18.50
C PHE A 23 17.96 -9.08 -17.12
N ASP A 24 19.04 -9.85 -16.95
CA ASP A 24 19.44 -10.32 -15.63
C ASP A 24 19.96 -9.14 -14.81
N LEU A 25 19.59 -9.13 -13.53
CA LEU A 25 19.95 -8.10 -12.58
C LEU A 25 21.03 -8.66 -11.65
N ASP A 26 22.15 -7.98 -11.63
CA ASP A 26 23.26 -8.25 -10.72
C ASP A 26 22.87 -7.98 -9.26
N GLU A 27 23.54 -8.64 -8.33
CA GLU A 27 23.27 -8.52 -6.90
C GLU A 27 23.48 -7.11 -6.34
N LEU A 28 24.36 -6.33 -6.98
CA LEU A 28 24.76 -5.00 -6.56
C LEU A 28 24.37 -3.94 -7.58
N VAL A 29 24.93 -3.99 -8.79
CA VAL A 29 24.77 -2.91 -9.78
C VAL A 29 24.64 -3.48 -11.18
N THR A 30 23.54 -3.14 -11.84
CA THR A 30 23.33 -3.42 -13.27
C THR A 30 23.35 -2.12 -14.06
N THR A 31 24.24 -2.02 -15.05
CA THR A 31 24.38 -0.83 -15.89
C THR A 31 23.78 -1.08 -17.27
N LEU A 32 22.83 -0.24 -17.68
CA LEU A 32 22.32 -0.22 -19.06
C LEU A 32 23.19 0.72 -19.90
N SER A 33 24.07 0.18 -20.73
CA SER A 33 24.90 0.94 -21.66
C SER A 33 24.33 0.94 -23.08
N GLY A 34 24.61 1.99 -23.85
CA GLY A 34 24.16 2.13 -25.24
C GLY A 34 23.90 3.58 -25.65
N GLY A 35 23.75 3.83 -26.95
CA GLY A 35 23.48 5.16 -27.51
C GLY A 35 22.10 5.74 -27.13
N ASN A 36 21.83 6.97 -27.56
CA ASN A 36 20.50 7.57 -27.44
C ASN A 36 19.49 6.77 -28.28
N GLY A 37 18.30 6.54 -27.75
CA GLY A 37 17.27 5.74 -28.42
C GLY A 37 17.45 4.21 -28.31
N ALA A 38 18.53 3.71 -27.69
CA ALA A 38 18.78 2.27 -27.52
C ALA A 38 17.78 1.53 -26.60
N GLY A 39 16.77 2.22 -26.06
CA GLY A 39 15.73 1.61 -25.22
C GLY A 39 16.03 1.59 -23.71
N LYS A 40 17.14 2.18 -23.24
CA LYS A 40 17.49 2.24 -21.79
C LYS A 40 16.34 2.77 -20.91
N SER A 41 15.78 3.91 -21.28
CA SER A 41 14.64 4.51 -20.56
C SER A 41 13.36 3.70 -20.72
N THR A 42 13.22 2.92 -21.79
CA THR A 42 12.11 1.99 -21.99
C THR A 42 12.22 0.80 -21.04
N THR A 43 13.42 0.25 -20.85
CA THR A 43 13.71 -0.79 -19.86
C THR A 43 13.35 -0.32 -18.44
N MET A 44 13.78 0.88 -18.05
CA MET A 44 13.41 1.46 -16.75
C MET A 44 11.90 1.71 -16.63
N ALA A 45 11.25 2.19 -17.71
CA ALA A 45 9.80 2.38 -17.72
C ALA A 45 9.04 1.07 -17.52
N ALA A 46 9.50 -0.02 -18.15
CA ALA A 46 8.93 -1.35 -17.96
C ALA A 46 9.05 -1.81 -16.51
N PHE A 47 10.25 -1.70 -15.92
CA PHE A 47 10.50 -2.03 -14.51
C PHE A 47 9.53 -1.30 -13.57
N VAL A 48 9.41 0.02 -13.70
CA VAL A 48 8.50 0.82 -12.87
C VAL A 48 7.04 0.48 -13.12
N THR A 49 6.67 0.18 -14.36
CA THR A 49 5.29 -0.18 -14.70
C THR A 49 4.89 -1.54 -14.09
N ALA A 50 5.79 -2.51 -14.05
CA ALA A 50 5.56 -3.78 -13.36
C ALA A 50 5.47 -3.62 -11.84
N LEU A 51 6.24 -2.69 -11.27
CA LEU A 51 6.26 -2.43 -9.82
C LEU A 51 5.05 -1.60 -9.37
N ILE A 52 4.61 -0.62 -10.17
CA ILE A 52 3.49 0.28 -9.89
C ILE A 52 2.57 0.34 -11.12
N PRO A 53 1.64 -0.61 -11.28
CA PRO A 53 0.68 -0.65 -12.39
C PRO A 53 -0.47 0.36 -12.23
N ASP A 54 -0.16 1.62 -11.92
CA ASP A 54 -1.14 2.68 -11.72
C ASP A 54 -1.00 3.77 -12.79
N LEU A 55 -1.87 3.72 -13.80
CA LEU A 55 -1.88 4.69 -14.89
C LEU A 55 -2.09 6.13 -14.42
N THR A 56 -2.64 6.37 -13.23
CA THR A 56 -2.80 7.73 -12.70
C THR A 56 -1.46 8.36 -12.31
N LEU A 57 -0.46 7.53 -11.99
CA LEU A 57 0.86 7.94 -11.53
C LEU A 57 1.92 7.85 -12.63
N LEU A 58 1.86 6.79 -13.45
CA LEU A 58 2.87 6.54 -14.49
C LEU A 58 2.94 7.71 -15.48
N HIS A 59 4.06 8.43 -15.44
CA HIS A 59 4.35 9.55 -16.31
C HIS A 59 5.84 9.56 -16.65
N PHE A 60 6.18 9.12 -17.86
CA PHE A 60 7.56 9.05 -18.33
C PHE A 60 7.88 10.29 -19.15
N ARG A 61 8.57 11.25 -18.52
CA ARG A 61 9.04 12.50 -19.13
C ARG A 61 10.37 12.27 -19.81
N ASN A 62 10.67 13.14 -20.78
CA ASN A 62 12.03 13.30 -21.23
C ASN A 62 12.87 13.85 -20.09
N THR A 63 14.14 13.44 -20.01
CA THR A 63 15.06 13.86 -18.95
C THR A 63 15.27 15.38 -18.93
N THR A 64 15.17 16.04 -20.08
CA THR A 64 15.24 17.50 -20.23
C THR A 64 14.03 18.26 -19.66
N GLU A 65 12.93 17.55 -19.36
CA GLU A 65 11.68 18.13 -18.83
C GLU A 65 11.45 17.76 -17.35
N ALA A 66 12.51 17.32 -16.65
CA ALA A 66 12.46 17.05 -15.23
C ALA A 66 12.02 18.31 -14.46
N GLY A 67 10.83 18.25 -13.84
CA GLY A 67 10.24 19.37 -13.09
C GLY A 67 9.16 20.17 -13.81
N ALA A 68 8.87 19.93 -15.09
CA ALA A 68 7.81 20.65 -15.80
C ALA A 68 6.41 20.35 -15.20
N THR A 69 5.65 21.37 -14.83
CA THR A 69 4.27 21.21 -14.31
C THR A 69 3.25 20.97 -15.42
N SER A 70 3.65 21.08 -16.69
CA SER A 70 2.81 20.77 -17.85
C SER A 70 2.49 19.27 -17.86
N GLY A 71 1.26 18.94 -17.52
CA GLY A 71 0.70 17.62 -17.76
C GLY A 71 0.52 17.45 -19.27
N SER A 72 1.54 16.95 -19.96
CA SER A 72 1.35 16.44 -21.32
C SER A 72 0.24 15.39 -21.27
N ARG A 73 -0.73 15.47 -22.19
CA ARG A 73 -1.79 14.45 -22.30
C ARG A 73 -1.20 13.06 -22.56
N ASP A 74 -0.02 13.00 -23.15
CA ASP A 74 0.72 11.77 -23.38
C ASP A 74 1.59 11.42 -22.15
N LYS A 75 1.19 10.37 -21.44
CA LYS A 75 1.92 9.83 -20.29
C LYS A 75 3.24 9.13 -20.68
N GLY A 76 3.53 9.04 -21.99
CA GLY A 76 4.78 8.52 -22.53
C GLY A 76 4.87 6.99 -22.53
N LEU A 77 3.87 6.28 -21.99
CA LEU A 77 3.83 4.82 -21.97
C LEU A 77 3.33 4.23 -23.31
N HIS A 78 2.31 4.84 -23.93
CA HIS A 78 1.70 4.29 -25.16
C HIS A 78 2.73 4.12 -26.29
N GLY A 79 3.55 5.15 -26.56
CA GLY A 79 4.59 5.10 -27.60
C GLY A 79 5.79 4.19 -27.30
N LYS A 80 5.90 3.68 -26.06
CA LYS A 80 6.90 2.69 -25.66
C LYS A 80 6.46 1.25 -25.90
N LEU A 81 5.20 1.03 -26.26
CA LEU A 81 4.62 -0.28 -26.54
C LEU A 81 4.44 -0.47 -28.05
N ARG A 82 4.40 -1.72 -28.51
CA ARG A 82 3.92 -2.07 -29.86
C ARG A 82 2.43 -2.42 -29.82
N ALA A 83 1.84 -2.54 -31.00
CA ALA A 83 0.47 -3.04 -31.13
C ALA A 83 0.38 -4.50 -30.65
N GLY A 84 -0.77 -4.84 -30.06
CA GLY A 84 -1.03 -6.17 -29.51
C GLY A 84 -0.70 -6.30 -28.02
N VAL A 85 -0.49 -7.54 -27.56
CA VAL A 85 -0.20 -7.85 -26.16
C VAL A 85 1.27 -7.57 -25.86
N CYS A 86 1.52 -6.88 -24.75
CA CYS A 86 2.86 -6.59 -24.24
C CYS A 86 2.96 -7.07 -22.79
N TYR A 87 4.16 -7.39 -22.33
CA TYR A 87 4.41 -7.78 -20.95
C TYR A 87 5.61 -7.07 -20.37
N SER A 88 5.53 -6.76 -19.08
CA SER A 88 6.70 -6.50 -18.25
C SER A 88 6.62 -7.38 -17.01
N MET A 89 7.67 -8.17 -16.77
CA MET A 89 7.75 -9.08 -15.63
C MET A 89 9.04 -8.90 -14.86
N LEU A 90 8.94 -9.01 -13.55
CA LEU A 90 10.02 -9.04 -12.59
C LEU A 90 10.10 -10.46 -12.01
N ASP A 91 11.24 -11.10 -12.20
CA ASP A 91 11.56 -12.36 -11.52
C ASP A 91 12.23 -12.03 -10.19
N VAL A 92 11.67 -12.50 -9.09
CA VAL A 92 12.09 -12.15 -7.73
C VAL A 92 12.29 -13.41 -6.92
N VAL A 93 13.36 -13.45 -6.13
CA VAL A 93 13.55 -14.47 -5.09
C VAL A 93 13.40 -13.77 -3.76
N ASN A 94 12.43 -14.19 -2.95
CA ASN A 94 12.20 -13.60 -1.64
C ASN A 94 13.21 -14.12 -0.59
N SER A 95 13.15 -13.57 0.63
CA SER A 95 14.02 -14.00 1.74
C SER A 95 13.78 -15.44 2.24
N ARG A 96 12.75 -16.12 1.73
CA ARG A 96 12.44 -17.54 2.00
C ARG A 96 12.90 -18.45 0.85
N HIS A 97 13.73 -17.94 -0.07
CA HIS A 97 14.17 -18.64 -1.29
C HIS A 97 13.03 -19.07 -2.20
N GLN A 98 11.88 -18.41 -2.13
CA GLN A 98 10.76 -18.68 -3.03
C GLN A 98 10.90 -17.77 -4.25
N ARG A 99 10.97 -18.40 -5.43
CA ARG A 99 10.88 -17.71 -6.70
C ARG A 99 9.43 -17.28 -6.95
N VAL A 100 9.23 -15.99 -7.20
CA VAL A 100 7.95 -15.43 -7.59
C VAL A 100 8.16 -14.51 -8.77
N VAL A 101 7.36 -14.72 -9.81
CA VAL A 101 7.32 -13.83 -10.96
C VAL A 101 6.11 -12.92 -10.82
N VAL A 102 6.34 -11.62 -10.89
CA VAL A 102 5.29 -10.61 -10.80
C VAL A 102 5.35 -9.72 -12.02
N GLY A 103 4.20 -9.34 -12.56
CA GLY A 103 4.22 -8.63 -13.82
C GLY A 103 2.90 -8.04 -14.21
N VAL A 104 2.92 -7.40 -15.37
CA VAL A 104 1.80 -6.67 -15.93
C VAL A 104 1.67 -7.00 -17.40
N ARG A 105 0.44 -7.29 -17.82
CA ARG A 105 0.07 -7.30 -19.23
C ARG A 105 -0.32 -5.87 -19.61
N LEU A 106 0.28 -5.34 -20.66
CA LEU A 106 -0.10 -4.08 -21.26
C LEU A 106 -0.69 -4.30 -22.65
N GLN A 107 -1.66 -3.48 -23.03
CA GLN A 107 -2.23 -3.50 -24.38
C GLN A 107 -2.66 -2.10 -24.79
N GLN A 108 -2.28 -1.67 -25.99
CA GLN A 108 -2.78 -0.43 -26.56
C GLN A 108 -4.27 -0.58 -26.88
N VAL A 109 -5.09 0.37 -26.43
CA VAL A 109 -6.54 0.36 -26.67
C VAL A 109 -6.80 1.06 -28.01
N ALA A 110 -7.19 0.29 -29.02
CA ALA A 110 -7.51 0.83 -30.34
C ALA A 110 -8.63 1.88 -30.27
N GLY A 111 -8.50 2.96 -31.05
CA GLY A 111 -9.54 3.98 -31.21
C GLY A 111 -9.76 4.90 -30.00
N ARG A 112 -8.94 4.81 -28.93
CA ARG A 112 -8.96 5.77 -27.81
C ARG A 112 -7.63 6.48 -27.71
N ASP A 113 -7.67 7.80 -27.49
CA ASP A 113 -6.52 8.70 -27.49
C ASP A 113 -5.38 8.19 -26.57
N LYS A 114 -4.41 7.50 -27.18
CA LYS A 114 -3.19 6.93 -26.57
C LYS A 114 -3.41 6.17 -25.25
N LYS A 115 -4.56 5.52 -25.09
CA LYS A 115 -4.89 4.78 -23.86
C LYS A 115 -4.21 3.41 -23.85
N VAL A 116 -3.65 3.04 -22.70
CA VAL A 116 -3.08 1.72 -22.44
C VAL A 116 -3.93 1.02 -21.40
N ASP A 117 -4.24 -0.25 -21.63
CA ASP A 117 -4.82 -1.14 -20.63
C ASP A 117 -3.69 -1.86 -19.88
N ILE A 118 -3.80 -1.97 -18.56
CA ILE A 118 -2.82 -2.64 -17.70
C ILE A 118 -3.55 -3.65 -16.82
N LYS A 119 -3.10 -4.91 -16.84
CA LYS A 119 -3.61 -5.97 -15.97
C LYS A 119 -2.46 -6.65 -15.22
N PRO A 120 -2.34 -6.43 -13.89
CA PRO A 120 -1.31 -7.07 -13.08
C PRO A 120 -1.62 -8.55 -12.82
N PHE A 121 -0.56 -9.34 -12.68
CA PHE A 121 -0.62 -10.76 -12.35
C PHE A 121 0.63 -11.21 -11.58
N SER A 122 0.55 -12.39 -10.97
CA SER A 122 1.67 -13.07 -10.34
C SER A 122 1.65 -14.55 -10.66
N ILE A 123 2.84 -15.15 -10.66
CA ILE A 123 3.08 -16.57 -10.85
C ILE A 123 3.96 -17.04 -9.70
N HIS A 124 3.51 -18.07 -8.99
CA HIS A 124 4.19 -18.65 -7.84
C HIS A 124 4.54 -20.11 -8.12
N GLY A 125 5.65 -20.59 -7.54
CA GLY A 125 6.02 -21.99 -7.63
C GLY A 125 6.73 -22.39 -8.92
N LEU A 126 7.20 -21.42 -9.71
CA LEU A 126 7.95 -21.69 -10.94
C LEU A 126 9.29 -22.40 -10.67
N PRO A 127 9.61 -23.48 -11.39
CA PRO A 127 10.94 -24.12 -11.35
C PRO A 127 12.03 -23.10 -11.68
N THR A 128 13.21 -23.21 -11.07
CA THR A 128 14.30 -22.21 -11.19
C THR A 128 14.92 -22.08 -12.58
N ASP A 129 14.79 -23.14 -13.37
CA ASP A 129 15.30 -23.38 -14.71
C ASP A 129 14.37 -22.85 -15.81
N THR A 130 13.11 -22.55 -15.48
CA THR A 130 12.17 -21.98 -16.46
C THR A 130 12.51 -20.52 -16.77
N ASN A 131 12.72 -20.21 -18.05
CA ASN A 131 12.98 -18.85 -18.50
C ASN A 131 11.66 -18.07 -18.59
N PRO A 132 11.57 -16.84 -18.02
CA PRO A 132 10.35 -16.06 -18.07
C PRO A 132 9.82 -15.73 -19.48
N THR A 133 10.69 -15.69 -20.49
CA THR A 133 10.30 -15.45 -21.89
C THR A 133 9.47 -16.59 -22.47
N ASP A 134 9.87 -17.85 -22.21
CA ASP A 134 9.26 -19.04 -22.80
C ASP A 134 7.81 -19.25 -22.32
N MET A 135 7.47 -18.71 -21.16
CA MET A 135 6.10 -18.72 -20.63
C MET A 135 5.16 -17.77 -21.38
N LEU A 136 5.69 -16.70 -21.97
CA LEU A 136 4.92 -15.60 -22.56
C LEU A 136 4.88 -15.65 -24.09
N THR A 137 5.78 -16.42 -24.70
CA THR A 137 5.90 -16.52 -26.15
C THR A 137 5.82 -17.96 -26.61
N GLU A 138 5.14 -18.16 -27.73
CA GLU A 138 5.06 -19.44 -28.43
C GLU A 138 5.80 -19.33 -29.75
N VAL A 139 6.75 -20.23 -29.98
CA VAL A 139 7.49 -20.29 -31.25
C VAL A 139 6.64 -21.08 -32.25
N LEU A 140 5.99 -20.38 -33.18
CA LEU A 140 5.15 -20.99 -34.22
C LEU A 140 6.01 -21.69 -35.29
N ASN A 141 7.16 -21.09 -35.63
CA ASN A 141 8.15 -21.59 -36.60
C ASN A 141 9.54 -21.07 -36.21
N SER A 142 10.61 -21.57 -36.84
CA SER A 142 12.01 -21.17 -36.57
C SER A 142 12.32 -19.66 -36.66
N ARG A 143 11.43 -18.85 -37.26
CA ARG A 143 11.56 -17.39 -37.38
C ARG A 143 10.37 -16.58 -36.85
N GLN A 144 9.29 -17.20 -36.39
CA GLN A 144 8.09 -16.50 -35.95
C GLN A 144 7.71 -16.93 -34.54
N ALA A 145 7.62 -15.95 -33.65
CA ALA A 145 7.15 -16.11 -32.30
C ALA A 145 5.86 -15.30 -32.11
N ARG A 146 4.88 -15.89 -31.43
CA ARG A 146 3.61 -15.29 -31.05
C ARG A 146 3.64 -14.95 -29.57
N VAL A 147 3.16 -13.76 -29.21
CA VAL A 147 2.97 -13.38 -27.81
C VAL A 147 1.60 -13.91 -27.35
N LEU A 148 1.60 -14.68 -26.27
CA LEU A 148 0.42 -15.31 -25.73
C LEU A 148 -0.44 -14.29 -24.97
N PRO A 149 -1.78 -14.30 -25.10
CA PRO A 149 -2.64 -13.51 -24.23
C PRO A 149 -2.68 -14.09 -22.81
N LEU A 150 -3.13 -13.29 -21.84
CA LEU A 150 -3.09 -13.65 -20.41
C LEU A 150 -3.82 -14.95 -20.07
N ASN A 151 -4.91 -15.27 -20.78
CA ASN A 151 -5.66 -16.51 -20.55
C ASN A 151 -4.85 -17.74 -20.97
N GLU A 152 -4.18 -17.68 -22.12
CA GLU A 152 -3.32 -18.77 -22.60
C GLU A 152 -2.04 -18.91 -21.76
N VAL A 153 -1.51 -17.80 -21.22
CA VAL A 153 -0.41 -17.83 -20.24
C VAL A 153 -0.87 -18.54 -18.97
N LYS A 154 -2.07 -18.23 -18.46
CA LYS A 154 -2.63 -18.90 -17.29
C LYS A 154 -2.71 -20.41 -17.51
N GLU A 155 -3.32 -20.85 -18.60
CA GLU A 155 -3.48 -22.28 -18.91
C GLU A 155 -2.13 -23.00 -19.03
N ARG A 156 -1.16 -22.38 -19.70
CA ARG A 156 0.18 -22.96 -19.89
C ARG A 156 0.98 -23.06 -18.59
N VAL A 157 0.84 -22.08 -17.71
CA VAL A 157 1.55 -22.02 -16.44
C VAL A 157 0.91 -22.97 -15.43
N GLU A 158 -0.42 -23.04 -15.38
CA GLU A 158 -1.16 -23.97 -14.50
C GLU A 158 -1.07 -25.43 -14.94
N ALA A 159 -0.66 -25.70 -16.19
CA ALA A 159 -0.33 -27.06 -16.64
C ALA A 159 0.92 -27.64 -15.96
N GLN A 160 1.77 -26.79 -15.35
CA GLN A 160 2.92 -27.22 -14.57
C GLN A 160 2.51 -27.50 -13.12
N GLU A 161 2.93 -28.66 -12.60
CA GLU A 161 2.57 -29.07 -11.24
C GLU A 161 3.14 -28.11 -10.18
N GLY A 162 2.28 -27.66 -9.25
CA GLY A 162 2.66 -26.77 -8.15
C GLY A 162 2.72 -25.28 -8.52
N VAL A 163 2.51 -24.90 -9.78
CA VAL A 163 2.54 -23.51 -10.21
C VAL A 163 1.16 -22.86 -10.05
N GLN A 164 1.12 -21.68 -9.44
CA GLN A 164 -0.13 -20.92 -9.24
C GLN A 164 -0.08 -19.59 -10.00
N PHE A 165 -1.07 -19.37 -10.87
CA PHE A 165 -1.28 -18.11 -11.54
C PHE A 165 -2.39 -17.31 -10.86
N ARG A 166 -2.15 -16.01 -10.62
CA ARG A 166 -3.18 -15.09 -10.08
C ARG A 166 -3.19 -13.78 -10.87
N ALA A 167 -4.35 -13.41 -11.40
CA ALA A 167 -4.56 -12.09 -11.99
C ALA A 167 -5.31 -11.19 -11.00
N TYR A 168 -4.93 -9.91 -10.95
CA TYR A 168 -5.50 -8.95 -10.02
C TYR A 168 -6.36 -7.92 -10.76
N ASN A 169 -7.56 -7.66 -10.25
CA ASN A 169 -8.43 -6.59 -10.75
C ASN A 169 -8.17 -5.26 -10.02
N SER A 170 -7.62 -5.32 -8.81
CA SER A 170 -7.28 -4.17 -7.98
C SER A 170 -5.76 -4.05 -7.83
N VAL A 171 -5.25 -2.84 -8.07
CA VAL A 171 -3.84 -2.52 -7.82
C VAL A 171 -3.50 -2.67 -6.33
N THR A 172 -4.46 -2.41 -5.44
CA THR A 172 -4.27 -2.57 -3.99
C THR A 172 -4.00 -4.02 -3.60
N ASP A 173 -4.72 -4.97 -4.21
CA ASP A 173 -4.54 -6.40 -3.92
C ASP A 173 -3.20 -6.91 -4.45
N TYR A 174 -2.80 -6.43 -5.63
CA TYR A 174 -1.48 -6.70 -6.20
C TYR A 174 -0.36 -6.18 -5.28
N HIS A 175 -0.47 -4.95 -4.78
CA HIS A 175 0.52 -4.39 -3.85
C HIS A 175 0.51 -5.05 -2.47
N ALA A 176 -0.65 -5.51 -1.99
CA ALA A 176 -0.73 -6.30 -0.77
C ALA A 176 0.07 -7.61 -0.90
N MET A 177 -0.13 -8.34 -2.01
CA MET A 177 0.63 -9.55 -2.31
C MET A 177 2.14 -9.26 -2.43
N LEU A 178 2.54 -8.20 -3.14
CA LEU A 178 3.95 -7.81 -3.24
C LEU A 178 4.57 -7.51 -1.87
N PHE A 179 3.80 -6.92 -0.95
CA PHE A 179 4.28 -6.63 0.39
C PHE A 179 4.44 -7.91 1.22
N ASP A 180 3.47 -8.82 1.16
CA ASP A 180 3.52 -10.07 1.92
C ASP A 180 4.67 -10.98 1.49
N LEU A 181 5.09 -10.88 0.22
CA LEU A 181 6.27 -11.56 -0.32
C LEU A 181 7.60 -10.82 -0.05
N GLY A 182 7.56 -9.60 0.48
CA GLY A 182 8.76 -8.78 0.72
C GLY A 182 9.38 -8.17 -0.54
N VAL A 183 8.62 -8.01 -1.63
CA VAL A 183 9.09 -7.34 -2.86
C VAL A 183 9.05 -5.82 -2.71
N VAL A 184 8.01 -5.28 -2.07
CA VAL A 184 7.90 -3.84 -1.77
C VAL A 184 8.17 -3.57 -0.29
N PRO A 185 8.87 -2.47 0.05
CA PRO A 185 9.29 -2.20 1.43
C PRO A 185 8.17 -1.65 2.33
N ARG A 186 7.04 -1.21 1.75
CA ARG A 186 5.94 -0.56 2.47
C ARG A 186 4.59 -1.04 1.94
N ARG A 187 3.58 -1.13 2.81
CA ARG A 187 2.19 -1.40 2.42
C ARG A 187 1.60 -0.21 1.67
N LEU A 188 1.13 -0.43 0.45
CA LEU A 188 0.53 0.58 -0.41
C LEU A 188 -1.01 0.44 -0.40
N ARG A 189 -1.65 0.86 0.69
CA ARG A 189 -3.10 0.68 0.89
C ARG A 189 -3.94 1.69 0.11
N SER A 190 -3.42 2.91 -0.02
CA SER A 190 -4.13 4.04 -0.61
C SER A 190 -3.43 4.58 -1.86
N ALA A 191 -4.15 5.36 -2.66
CA ALA A 191 -3.55 6.11 -3.77
C ALA A 191 -2.48 7.11 -3.28
N SER A 192 -2.62 7.65 -2.06
CA SER A 192 -1.62 8.52 -1.43
C SER A 192 -0.32 7.77 -1.16
N ASP A 193 -0.39 6.56 -0.60
CA ASP A 193 0.79 5.71 -0.37
C ASP A 193 1.49 5.38 -1.70
N ARG A 194 0.72 5.00 -2.73
CA ARG A 194 1.26 4.73 -4.07
C ARG A 194 1.92 5.95 -4.69
N SER A 195 1.32 7.13 -4.54
CA SER A 195 1.89 8.39 -5.02
C SER A 195 3.22 8.70 -4.34
N LYS A 196 3.30 8.60 -3.01
CA LYS A 196 4.56 8.77 -2.26
C LYS A 196 5.62 7.78 -2.73
N PHE A 197 5.26 6.51 -2.90
CA PHE A 197 6.20 5.49 -3.36
C PHE A 197 6.67 5.74 -4.80
N TYR A 198 5.76 6.09 -5.71
CA TYR A 198 6.11 6.46 -7.08
C TYR A 198 7.04 7.68 -7.14
N ARG A 199 6.78 8.72 -6.35
CA ARG A 199 7.64 9.92 -6.30
C ARG A 199 9.06 9.63 -5.84
N LEU A 200 9.26 8.67 -4.93
CA LEU A 200 10.60 8.21 -4.53
C LEU A 200 11.34 7.55 -5.70
N ILE A 201 10.65 6.67 -6.42
CA ILE A 201 11.22 6.02 -7.60
C ILE A 201 11.50 7.05 -8.70
N GLU A 202 10.57 7.96 -8.96
CA GLU A 202 10.70 9.03 -9.93
C GLU A 202 11.93 9.91 -9.65
N ALA A 203 12.15 10.29 -8.39
CA ALA A 203 13.33 11.04 -7.97
C ALA A 203 14.64 10.26 -8.24
N SER A 204 14.65 8.95 -8.02
CA SER A 204 15.80 8.11 -8.31
C SER A 204 16.06 7.95 -9.82
N LEU A 205 15.02 7.98 -10.65
CA LEU A 205 15.11 7.83 -12.10
C LEU A 205 15.67 9.06 -12.81
N TYR A 206 15.19 10.26 -12.44
CA TYR A 206 15.66 11.51 -13.04
C TYR A 206 16.91 12.07 -12.35
N GLY A 207 17.17 11.63 -11.11
CA GLY A 207 18.26 12.14 -10.30
C GLY A 207 17.96 13.52 -9.69
N GLY A 208 18.79 13.92 -8.74
CA GLY A 208 18.68 15.21 -8.05
C GLY A 208 17.75 15.23 -6.84
N ILE A 209 17.58 16.41 -6.25
CA ILE A 209 16.74 16.61 -5.05
C ILE A 209 15.31 16.90 -5.50
N SER A 210 14.40 15.96 -5.22
CA SER A 210 12.99 16.14 -5.50
C SER A 210 12.36 17.19 -4.58
N SER A 211 11.96 18.33 -5.13
CA SER A 211 11.29 19.41 -4.39
C SER A 211 9.97 18.95 -3.74
N ALA A 212 9.27 18.01 -4.36
CA ALA A 212 8.05 17.41 -3.81
C ALA A 212 8.33 16.60 -2.54
N ILE A 213 9.46 15.86 -2.50
CA ILE A 213 9.89 15.12 -1.31
C ILE A 213 10.38 16.10 -0.24
N THR A 214 11.19 17.09 -0.61
CA THR A 214 11.73 18.07 0.34
C THR A 214 10.64 18.86 1.07
N ARG A 215 9.56 19.24 0.36
CA ARG A 215 8.44 19.98 0.96
C ARG A 215 7.66 19.18 2.00
N SER A 216 7.62 17.85 1.88
CA SER A 216 6.89 16.96 2.79
C SER A 216 7.76 15.84 3.37
N LEU A 217 9.05 16.14 3.65
CA LEU A 217 10.03 15.20 4.21
C LEU A 217 9.50 14.44 5.44
N ARG A 218 8.73 15.14 6.28
CA ARG A 218 8.03 14.57 7.44
C ARG A 218 7.22 13.33 7.08
N ASP A 219 6.49 13.38 5.98
CA ASP A 219 5.56 12.34 5.55
C ASP A 219 6.24 11.08 5.00
N TYR A 220 7.53 11.21 4.65
CA TYR A 220 8.37 10.11 4.17
C TYR A 220 9.19 9.46 5.29
N LEU A 221 9.58 10.25 6.29
CA LEU A 221 10.51 9.82 7.34
C LEU A 221 9.82 9.46 8.65
N LEU A 222 8.79 10.21 9.07
CA LEU A 222 8.14 9.97 10.35
C LEU A 222 7.01 8.95 10.18
N PRO A 223 7.09 7.78 10.84
CA PRO A 223 6.01 6.82 10.83
C PRO A 223 4.82 7.36 11.62
N GLU A 224 3.61 7.20 11.07
CA GLU A 224 2.38 7.48 11.81
C GLU A 224 2.13 6.36 12.83
N ASN A 225 2.28 6.66 14.12
CA ASN A 225 1.97 5.72 15.18
C ASN A 225 0.49 5.84 15.58
N SER A 226 -0.37 5.03 14.93
CA SER A 226 -1.81 5.00 15.21
C SER A 226 -2.14 4.61 16.66
N GLY A 227 -1.23 3.89 17.33
CA GLY A 227 -1.38 3.52 18.74
C GLY A 227 -1.43 4.73 19.66
N VAL A 228 -0.67 5.79 19.36
CA VAL A 228 -0.69 7.04 20.14
C VAL A 228 -2.06 7.69 20.07
N ARG A 229 -2.60 7.87 18.85
CA ARG A 229 -3.94 8.47 18.67
C ARG A 229 -5.02 7.67 19.39
N LYS A 230 -4.98 6.34 19.28
CA LYS A 230 -5.94 5.46 19.96
C LYS A 230 -5.81 5.58 21.49
N ALA A 231 -4.59 5.55 22.02
CA ALA A 231 -4.36 5.69 23.47
C ALA A 231 -4.88 7.01 24.03
N PHE A 232 -4.73 8.12 23.29
CA PHE A 232 -5.31 9.41 23.69
C PHE A 232 -6.85 9.39 23.68
N GLN A 233 -7.47 8.75 22.69
CA GLN A 233 -8.93 8.60 22.63
C GLN A 233 -9.46 7.75 23.79
N ASP A 234 -8.79 6.64 24.08
CA ASP A 234 -9.15 5.75 25.19
C ASP A 234 -8.98 6.48 26.54
N MET A 235 -7.91 7.28 26.69
CA MET A 235 -7.68 8.10 27.88
C MET A 235 -8.74 9.21 28.04
N GLU A 236 -9.11 9.89 26.97
CA GLU A 236 -10.15 10.94 26.99
C GLU A 236 -11.50 10.36 27.42
N ALA A 237 -11.85 9.17 26.91
CA ALA A 237 -13.05 8.45 27.32
C ALA A 237 -13.02 8.10 28.81
N ALA A 238 -11.91 7.57 29.32
CA ALA A 238 -11.74 7.22 30.73
C ALA A 238 -11.78 8.45 31.65
N LEU A 239 -11.21 9.59 31.24
CA LEU A 239 -11.27 10.84 32.01
C LEU A 239 -12.70 11.39 32.07
N ARG A 240 -13.45 11.29 30.96
CA ARG A 240 -14.85 11.70 30.91
C ARG A 240 -15.70 10.84 31.84
N GLU A 241 -15.50 9.53 31.84
CA GLU A 241 -16.17 8.61 32.74
C GLU A 241 -15.87 8.91 34.21
N ASN A 242 -14.59 9.04 34.57
CA ASN A 242 -14.18 9.42 35.93
C ASN A 242 -14.82 10.73 36.39
N ARG A 243 -14.93 11.73 35.50
CA ARG A 243 -15.57 13.00 35.83
C ARG A 243 -17.07 12.82 36.15
N MET A 244 -17.78 11.99 35.38
CA MET A 244 -19.18 11.68 35.66
C MET A 244 -19.33 10.94 36.99
N THR A 245 -18.45 9.97 37.27
CA THR A 245 -18.45 9.22 38.52
C THR A 245 -18.16 10.12 39.73
N LEU A 246 -17.19 11.04 39.61
CA LEU A 246 -16.90 12.02 40.67
C LEU A 246 -18.10 12.93 40.94
N GLU A 247 -18.80 13.39 39.90
CA GLU A 247 -20.00 14.21 40.08
C GLU A 247 -21.14 13.42 40.72
N ALA A 248 -21.33 12.15 40.33
CA ALA A 248 -22.32 11.27 40.97
C ALA A 248 -22.00 11.01 42.45
N ILE A 249 -20.73 10.80 42.80
CA ILE A 249 -20.27 10.68 44.19
C ILE A 249 -20.56 11.98 44.94
N ARG A 250 -20.28 13.14 44.35
CA ARG A 250 -20.51 14.46 44.97
C ARG A 250 -21.99 14.67 45.29
N VAL A 251 -22.89 14.35 44.36
CA VAL A 251 -24.34 14.42 44.57
C VAL A 251 -24.78 13.46 45.67
N THR A 252 -24.31 12.20 45.63
CA THR A 252 -24.66 11.19 46.64
C THR A 252 -24.18 11.59 48.04
N GLN A 253 -22.99 12.20 48.16
CA GLN A 253 -22.47 12.74 49.42
C GLN A 253 -23.34 13.90 49.94
N SER A 254 -23.74 14.83 49.06
CA SER A 254 -24.65 15.92 49.40
C SER A 254 -25.99 15.39 49.93
N ASP A 255 -26.58 14.41 49.26
CA ASP A 255 -27.85 13.81 49.67
C ASP A 255 -27.71 13.11 51.03
N ARG A 256 -26.64 12.35 51.23
CA ARG A 256 -26.35 11.70 52.52
C ARG A 256 -26.22 12.71 53.65
N ASP A 257 -25.54 13.82 53.42
CA ASP A 257 -25.33 14.84 54.45
C ASP A 257 -26.64 15.58 54.77
N LEU A 258 -27.50 15.81 53.76
CA LEU A 258 -28.87 16.28 53.96
C LEU A 258 -29.69 15.31 54.82
N PHE A 259 -29.66 14.00 54.52
CA PHE A 259 -30.35 12.98 55.32
C PHE A 259 -29.84 12.94 56.76
N LYS A 260 -28.52 13.01 56.98
CA LYS A 260 -27.95 13.07 58.32
C LYS A 260 -28.45 14.29 59.09
N HIS A 261 -28.51 15.45 58.44
CA HIS A 261 -29.01 16.66 59.07
C HIS A 261 -30.49 16.55 59.43
N LEU A 262 -31.33 16.07 58.52
CA LEU A 262 -32.76 15.79 58.78
C LEU A 262 -32.98 14.84 59.96
N ILE A 263 -32.20 13.76 60.07
CA ILE A 263 -32.29 12.83 61.19
C ILE A 263 -31.90 13.52 62.51
N SER A 264 -30.85 14.35 62.50
CA SER A 264 -30.41 15.11 63.68
C SER A 264 -31.48 16.10 64.15
N GLU A 265 -32.07 16.86 63.23
CA GLU A 265 -33.15 17.81 63.53
C GLU A 265 -34.42 17.10 64.01
N ALA A 266 -34.81 16.00 63.35
CA ALA A 266 -35.96 15.20 63.77
C ALA A 266 -35.76 14.60 65.16
N THR A 267 -34.57 14.08 65.47
CA THR A 267 -34.22 13.57 66.80
C THR A 267 -34.29 14.68 67.84
N SER A 268 -33.77 15.87 67.52
CA SER A 268 -33.82 17.04 68.40
C SER A 268 -35.27 17.48 68.65
N TYR A 269 -36.10 17.54 67.61
CA TYR A 269 -37.52 17.86 67.71
C TYR A 269 -38.28 16.86 68.61
N VAL A 270 -38.12 15.56 68.36
CA VAL A 270 -38.76 14.50 69.18
C VAL A 270 -38.30 14.58 70.64
N SER A 271 -37.02 14.86 70.88
CA SER A 271 -36.50 15.02 72.25
C SER A 271 -37.08 16.25 72.96
N ALA A 272 -37.25 17.36 72.25
CA ALA A 272 -37.87 18.58 72.77
C ALA A 272 -39.37 18.37 73.06
N ASP A 273 -40.07 17.68 72.17
CA ASP A 273 -41.48 17.34 72.33
C ASP A 273 -41.71 16.39 73.53
N TYR A 274 -40.85 15.38 73.68
CA TYR A 274 -40.85 14.50 74.85
C TYR A 274 -40.65 15.28 76.15
N MET A 275 -39.67 16.20 76.20
CA MET A 275 -39.41 17.04 77.38
C MET A 275 -40.58 17.97 77.69
N ARG A 276 -41.21 18.55 76.65
CA ARG A 276 -42.41 19.35 76.81
C ARG A 276 -43.53 18.55 77.47
N HIS A 277 -43.86 17.37 76.94
CA HIS A 277 -44.89 16.50 77.49
C HIS A 277 -44.54 15.93 78.87
N ALA A 278 -43.25 15.75 79.18
CA ALA A 278 -42.81 15.36 80.52
C ALA A 278 -43.00 16.49 81.54
N ASN A 279 -42.72 17.74 81.15
CA ASN A 279 -42.93 18.92 81.99
C ASN A 279 -44.41 19.23 82.20
N GLU A 280 -45.24 19.14 81.15
CA GLU A 280 -46.70 19.27 81.25
C GLU A 280 -47.28 18.25 82.25
N ARG A 281 -46.82 16.99 82.22
CA ARG A 281 -47.22 15.97 83.19
C ARG A 281 -46.78 16.26 84.63
N ARG A 282 -45.65 16.94 84.84
CA ARG A 282 -45.18 17.34 86.18
C ARG A 282 -45.96 18.53 86.76
N GLY A 283 -46.50 19.42 85.92
CA GLY A 283 -47.33 20.55 86.37
C GLY A 283 -48.76 20.18 86.75
N HIS A 284 -49.20 18.95 86.43
CA HIS A 284 -50.53 18.42 86.77
C HIS A 284 -50.53 17.48 88.00
N LEU A 285 -49.42 17.39 88.72
CA LEU A 285 -49.28 16.77 90.05
C LEU A 285 -49.24 17.86 91.11
#